data_AF-A0A8C4NAL7-F1
#
_entry.id   AF-A0A8C4NAL7-F1
#
_cell.length_a   1.000
_cell.length_b   1.000
_cell.length_c   1.000
_cell.angle_alpha   90.00
_cell.angle_beta   90.00
_cell.angle_gamma   90.00
#
_symmetry.space_group_name_H-M   'P 1'
#
loop_
_entity.id
_entity.type
_entity.pdbx_description
1 polymer ?
#
loop_
_entity_poly.entity_id
_entity_poly.type
_entity_poly.pdbx_seq_one_letter_code
_entity_poly.pdbx_strand_id
1 'polypeptide(L)'
;MKYGLINCFFLTPFQVDMTKVNLETIKPWITQKITQMLSFEDDVVIEFVFNQLDEKHPDGRLMQINLTGFLNGKNARVFMGELWPLLLSAQENIAGIPLVFLEQKKEEIKQRQLEQEKLALLQNKEEEEERKAKERFRYVTMRILQFFNE
;
A
#
# COMPACT_ATOMS: atom_id res chain seq x y z
N MET A 1 8.76 18.80 -12.87
CA MET A 1 9.21 19.40 -11.60
C MET A 1 8.20 19.07 -10.51
N LYS A 2 8.37 17.97 -9.74
CA LYS A 2 7.31 17.43 -8.86
C LYS A 2 7.68 17.30 -7.37
N TYR A 3 8.69 18.02 -6.90
CA TYR A 3 9.06 18.03 -5.47
C TYR A 3 9.24 19.46 -4.97
N GLY A 4 8.12 20.15 -4.78
CA GLY A 4 8.07 21.52 -4.24
C GLY A 4 7.21 21.67 -2.97
N LEU A 5 6.77 20.58 -2.36
CA LEU A 5 5.80 20.59 -1.24
C LEU A 5 6.41 20.29 0.14
N ILE A 6 7.74 20.35 0.29
CA ILE A 6 8.41 19.84 1.50
C ILE A 6 8.31 20.76 2.75
N ASN A 7 7.75 21.98 2.67
CA ASN A 7 7.88 22.92 3.82
C ASN A 7 6.64 23.77 4.16
N CYS A 8 5.41 23.26 4.04
CA CYS A 8 4.20 23.97 4.55
C CYS A 8 3.50 23.25 5.72
N PHE A 9 4.19 22.30 6.34
CA PHE A 9 3.64 21.39 7.35
C PHE A 9 3.11 22.09 8.63
N PHE A 10 3.66 23.26 8.98
CA PHE A 10 3.25 24.02 10.17
C PHE A 10 2.21 25.12 9.91
N LEU A 11 1.74 25.25 8.66
CA LEU A 11 0.79 26.30 8.25
C LEU A 11 -0.63 25.78 8.00
N THR A 12 -0.89 24.49 8.20
CA THR A 12 -2.25 23.96 8.17
C THR A 12 -2.93 24.23 9.52
N PRO A 13 -3.98 25.07 9.59
CA PRO A 13 -4.73 25.34 10.83
C PRO A 13 -5.64 24.15 11.24
N PHE A 14 -5.40 22.97 10.67
CA PHE A 14 -6.29 21.81 10.80
C PHE A 14 -5.81 20.94 11.96
N GLN A 15 -6.56 21.01 13.06
CA GLN A 15 -6.46 20.06 14.16
C GLN A 15 -6.93 18.68 13.67
N VAL A 16 -6.25 17.64 14.12
CA VAL A 16 -6.63 16.25 13.84
C VAL A 16 -7.63 15.81 14.92
N ASP A 17 -8.80 15.35 14.49
CA ASP A 17 -9.76 14.67 15.36
C ASP A 17 -9.50 13.16 15.37
N MET A 18 -8.94 12.63 16.45
CA MET A 18 -8.66 11.18 16.56
C MET A 18 -9.93 10.32 16.62
N THR A 19 -11.09 10.92 16.88
CA THR A 19 -12.40 10.24 16.84
C THR A 19 -12.84 9.82 15.44
N LYS A 20 -12.29 10.47 14.40
CA LYS A 20 -12.61 10.19 12.98
C LYS A 20 -11.56 9.33 12.31
N VAL A 21 -10.45 9.04 12.99
CA VAL A 21 -9.30 8.32 12.42
C VAL A 21 -9.30 6.88 12.91
N ASN A 22 -9.12 5.92 12.01
CA ASN A 22 -8.97 4.52 12.39
C ASN A 22 -7.51 4.19 12.74
N LEU A 23 -7.21 4.23 14.04
CA LEU A 23 -5.89 3.92 14.60
C LEU A 23 -5.38 2.51 14.26
N GLU A 24 -6.26 1.53 14.01
CA GLU A 24 -5.85 0.17 13.67
C GLU A 24 -5.00 0.11 12.39
N THR A 25 -5.23 1.04 11.47
CA THR A 25 -4.46 1.14 10.22
C THR A 25 -3.16 1.93 10.39
N ILE A 26 -3.13 2.86 11.35
CA ILE A 26 -1.99 3.76 11.59
C ILE A 26 -0.93 3.08 12.47
N LYS A 27 -1.34 2.30 13.47
CA LYS A 27 -0.45 1.57 14.38
C LYS A 27 0.64 0.75 13.66
N PRO A 28 0.32 -0.16 12.73
CA PRO A 28 1.35 -0.94 12.04
C PRO A 28 2.28 -0.07 11.18
N TRP A 29 1.76 1.02 10.61
CA TRP A 29 2.58 1.95 9.82
C TRP A 29 3.58 2.73 10.68
N ILE A 30 3.17 3.16 11.88
CA ILE A 30 4.07 3.82 12.84
C ILE A 30 5.22 2.88 13.21
N THR A 31 4.90 1.64 13.59
CA THR A 31 5.92 0.63 13.94
C THR A 31 6.91 0.45 12.79
N GLN A 32 6.42 0.18 11.57
CA GLN A 32 7.29 0.02 10.39
C GLN A 32 8.14 1.26 10.12
N LYS A 33 7.56 2.46 10.25
CA LYS A 33 8.25 3.71 9.96
C LYS A 33 9.34 4.01 10.99
N ILE A 34 9.08 3.77 12.28
CA ILE A 34 10.06 3.93 13.36
C ILE A 34 11.21 2.94 13.15
N THR A 35 10.91 1.66 12.91
CA THR A 35 11.92 0.63 12.63
C THR A 35 12.77 0.99 11.42
N GLN A 36 12.16 1.55 10.36
CA GLN A 36 12.89 2.01 9.17
C GLN A 36 13.84 3.19 9.46
N MET A 37 13.44 4.11 10.35
CA MET A 37 14.26 5.29 10.67
C MET A 37 15.38 5.00 11.66
N LEU A 38 15.11 4.18 12.67
CA LEU A 38 16.08 3.83 13.71
C LEU A 38 16.94 2.63 13.30
N SER A 39 16.51 1.82 12.32
CA SER A 39 17.14 0.54 11.95
C SER A 39 17.12 -0.50 13.09
N PHE A 40 16.36 -0.23 14.15
CA PHE A 40 16.05 -1.13 15.25
C PHE A 40 14.62 -0.83 15.73
N GLU A 41 13.98 -1.84 16.34
CA GLU A 41 12.70 -1.66 17.02
C GLU A 41 12.93 -1.10 18.42
N ASP A 42 12.35 0.06 18.68
CA ASP A 42 12.30 0.67 20.01
C ASP A 42 10.85 0.74 20.47
N ASP A 43 10.45 -0.26 21.25
CA ASP A 43 9.09 -0.39 21.77
C ASP A 43 8.68 0.83 22.61
N VAL A 44 9.63 1.47 23.30
CA VAL A 44 9.35 2.65 24.13
C VAL A 44 8.93 3.83 23.26
N VAL A 45 9.58 4.03 22.13
CA VAL A 45 9.25 5.12 21.19
C VAL A 45 7.92 4.84 20.49
N ILE A 46 7.67 3.59 20.11
CA ILE A 46 6.41 3.17 19.49
C ILE A 46 5.24 3.40 20.46
N GLU A 47 5.37 2.94 21.70
CA GLU A 47 4.37 3.13 22.74
C GLU A 47 4.15 4.61 23.06
N PHE A 48 5.22 5.40 23.08
CA PHE A 48 5.12 6.85 23.25
C PHE A 48 4.26 7.50 22.17
N VAL A 49 4.47 7.17 20.89
CA VAL A 49 3.63 7.69 19.80
C VAL A 49 2.18 7.24 19.95
N PHE A 50 1.94 5.98 20.32
CA PHE A 50 0.58 5.48 20.52
C PHE A 50 -0.15 6.22 21.65
N ASN A 51 0.54 6.48 22.77
CA ASN A 51 -0.03 7.24 23.88
C ASN A 51 -0.36 8.68 23.47
N GLN A 52 0.47 9.32 22.64
CA GLN A 52 0.17 10.66 22.11
C GLN A 52 -1.01 10.66 21.13
N LEU A 53 -1.24 9.56 20.42
CA LEU A 53 -2.35 9.42 19.47
C LEU A 53 -3.65 8.93 20.12
N ASP A 54 -3.61 8.45 21.35
CA ASP A 54 -4.80 8.09 22.13
C ASP A 54 -5.51 9.34 22.70
N GLU A 55 -4.82 10.49 22.75
CA GLU A 55 -5.44 11.77 23.04
C GLU A 55 -6.39 12.21 21.93
N LYS A 56 -7.53 12.82 22.32
CA LYS A 56 -8.56 13.26 21.37
C LYS A 56 -8.08 14.32 20.38
N HIS A 57 -7.17 15.19 20.83
CA HIS A 57 -6.62 16.31 20.07
C HIS A 57 -5.11 16.38 20.26
N PRO A 58 -4.33 15.54 19.55
CA PRO A 58 -2.88 15.57 19.66
C PRO A 58 -2.33 16.90 19.13
N ASP A 59 -1.33 17.45 19.82
CA ASP A 59 -0.57 18.61 19.33
C ASP A 59 0.65 18.12 18.55
N GLY A 60 0.61 18.29 17.21
CA GLY A 60 1.70 17.89 16.33
C GLY A 60 3.02 18.63 16.60
N ARG A 61 2.98 19.86 17.10
CA ARG A 61 4.19 20.62 17.46
C ARG A 61 4.85 20.02 18.69
N LEU A 62 4.05 19.72 19.72
CA LEU A 62 4.53 19.10 20.94
C LEU A 62 5.05 17.68 20.68
N MET A 63 4.31 16.90 19.89
CA MET A 63 4.70 15.55 19.49
C MET A 63 6.04 15.56 18.76
N GLN A 64 6.29 16.52 17.85
CA GLN A 64 7.58 16.64 17.18
C GLN A 64 8.73 16.96 18.14
N ILE A 65 8.52 17.86 19.11
CA ILE A 65 9.53 18.22 20.11
C ILE A 65 9.88 16.99 20.94
N ASN A 66 8.87 16.27 21.43
CA ASN A 66 9.07 15.07 22.23
C ASN A 66 9.80 13.98 21.44
N LEU A 67 9.38 13.73 20.19
CA LEU A 67 10.03 12.77 19.30
C LEU A 67 11.44 13.15 18.90
N THR A 68 11.78 14.44 18.90
CA THR A 68 13.15 14.88 18.62
C THR A 68 14.14 14.37 19.67
N GLY A 69 13.68 14.15 20.91
CA GLY A 69 14.48 13.54 21.98
C GLY A 69 14.80 12.05 21.75
N PHE A 70 13.96 11.35 20.97
CA PHE A 70 14.10 9.90 20.71
C PHE A 70 14.70 9.59 19.33
N LEU A 71 14.26 10.30 18.29
CA LEU A 71 14.54 9.96 16.88
C LEU A 71 15.65 10.81 16.25
N ASN A 72 16.23 11.77 16.98
CA ASN A 72 17.01 12.89 16.43
C ASN A 72 16.16 13.88 15.62
N GLY A 73 16.50 15.16 15.65
CA GLY A 73 15.67 16.23 15.06
C GLY A 73 15.43 16.10 13.56
N LYS A 74 16.34 15.45 12.82
CA LYS A 74 16.16 15.19 11.39
C LYS A 74 15.08 14.13 11.15
N ASN A 75 15.15 12.98 11.81
CA ASN A 75 14.18 11.91 11.59
C ASN A 75 12.82 12.27 12.21
N ALA A 76 12.79 12.93 13.38
CA ALA A 76 11.54 13.41 13.97
C ALA A 76 10.77 14.35 13.03
N ARG A 77 11.48 15.24 12.33
CA ARG A 77 10.87 16.11 11.31
C ARG A 77 10.32 15.31 10.13
N VAL A 78 11.07 14.33 9.63
CA VAL A 78 10.62 13.48 8.51
C VAL A 78 9.41 12.63 8.94
N PHE A 79 9.46 12.04 10.13
CA PHE A 79 8.41 11.17 10.66
C PHE A 79 7.10 11.93 10.83
N MET A 80 7.14 13.07 11.53
CA MET A 80 5.96 13.94 11.64
C MET A 80 5.47 14.37 10.27
N GLY A 81 6.40 14.80 9.39
CA GLY A 81 6.17 15.16 8.00
C GLY A 81 5.30 14.16 7.21
N GLU A 82 5.39 12.87 7.53
CA GLU A 82 4.61 11.81 6.90
C GLU A 82 3.39 11.37 7.73
N LEU A 83 3.48 11.39 9.06
CA LEU A 83 2.40 10.94 9.94
C LEU A 83 1.20 11.91 9.93
N TRP A 84 1.44 13.22 10.00
CA TRP A 84 0.34 14.18 10.10
C TRP A 84 -0.55 14.27 8.85
N PRO A 85 -0.02 14.27 7.60
CA PRO A 85 -0.85 14.27 6.42
C PRO A 85 -1.60 12.95 6.28
N LEU A 86 -1.04 11.85 6.79
CA LEU A 86 -1.71 10.55 6.88
C LEU A 86 -2.93 10.64 7.79
N LEU A 87 -2.79 11.24 8.98
CA LEU A 87 -3.89 11.48 9.92
C LEU A 87 -4.94 12.46 9.36
N LEU A 88 -4.50 13.55 8.73
CA LEU A 88 -5.38 14.51 8.05
C LEU A 88 -6.18 13.84 6.92
N SER A 89 -5.54 12.99 6.12
CA SER A 89 -6.20 12.23 5.05
C SER A 89 -7.18 11.20 5.61
N ALA A 90 -6.88 10.63 6.78
CA ALA A 90 -7.76 9.69 7.46
C ALA A 90 -9.05 10.35 7.95
N GLN A 91 -8.94 11.53 8.59
CA GLN A 91 -10.12 12.24 9.11
C GLN A 91 -11.04 12.80 8.02
N GLU A 92 -10.49 13.10 6.83
CA GLU A 92 -11.28 13.54 5.67
C GLU A 92 -12.10 12.39 5.08
N ASN A 93 -11.71 11.15 5.36
CA ASN A 93 -12.38 9.97 4.84
C ASN A 93 -13.41 9.43 5.84
N ILE A 94 -14.61 9.10 5.36
CA ILE A 94 -15.72 8.59 6.20
C ILE A 94 -15.35 7.27 6.89
N ALA A 95 -14.47 6.47 6.27
CA ALA A 95 -13.99 5.22 6.84
C ALA A 95 -12.86 5.41 7.88
N GLY A 96 -12.34 6.62 8.06
CA GLY A 96 -11.18 6.88 8.92
C GLY A 96 -9.87 6.28 8.41
N ILE A 97 -9.81 5.92 7.12
CA ILE A 97 -8.64 5.26 6.51
C ILE A 97 -7.89 6.28 5.64
N PRO A 98 -6.58 6.50 5.87
CA PRO A 98 -5.78 7.36 5.02
C PRO A 98 -5.82 6.97 3.54
N LEU A 99 -5.92 7.97 2.66
CA LEU A 99 -5.89 7.80 1.21
C LEU A 99 -4.62 7.08 0.73
N VAL A 100 -3.48 7.29 1.39
CA VAL A 100 -2.21 6.60 1.07
C VAL A 100 -2.37 5.08 1.14
N PHE A 101 -3.08 4.56 2.14
CA PHE A 101 -3.35 3.11 2.22
C PHE A 101 -4.33 2.63 1.16
N LEU A 102 -5.31 3.45 0.81
CA LEU A 102 -6.24 3.15 -0.28
C LEU A 102 -5.52 3.11 -1.63
N GLU A 103 -4.60 4.04 -1.88
CA GLU A 103 -3.79 4.08 -3.10
C GLU A 103 -2.83 2.90 -3.17
N GLN A 104 -2.14 2.56 -2.07
CA GLN A 104 -1.30 1.37 -2.00
C GLN A 104 -2.09 0.08 -2.30
N LYS A 105 -3.26 -0.09 -1.68
CA LYS A 105 -4.17 -1.23 -1.95
C LYS A 105 -4.67 -1.25 -3.39
N LYS A 106 -4.97 -0.09 -3.97
CA LYS A 106 -5.46 0.04 -5.34
C LYS A 106 -4.39 -0.38 -6.35
N GLU A 107 -3.13 -0.04 -6.09
CA GLU A 107 -2.01 -0.44 -6.94
C GLU A 107 -1.72 -1.96 -6.82
N GLU A 108 -1.80 -2.53 -5.61
CA GLU A 108 -1.64 -3.98 -5.39
C GLU A 108 -2.74 -4.82 -6.07
N ILE A 109 -4.00 -4.38 -5.98
CA ILE A 109 -5.13 -5.08 -6.62
C ILE A 109 -4.97 -5.05 -8.15
N LYS A 110 -4.51 -3.91 -8.69
CA LYS A 110 -4.32 -3.76 -10.14
C LYS A 110 -3.23 -4.70 -10.67
N GLN A 111 -2.13 -4.88 -9.94
CA GLN A 111 -1.08 -5.84 -10.31
C GLN A 111 -1.59 -7.28 -10.29
N ARG A 112 -2.33 -7.68 -9.25
CA ARG A 112 -2.91 -9.04 -9.16
C ARG A 112 -3.91 -9.33 -10.28
N GLN A 113 -4.74 -8.35 -10.65
CA GLN A 113 -5.68 -8.51 -11.75
C GLN A 113 -4.97 -8.67 -13.09
N LEU A 114 -3.90 -7.93 -13.32
CA LEU A 114 -3.15 -7.96 -14.58
C LEU A 114 -2.35 -9.27 -14.76
N GLU A 115 -1.86 -9.84 -13.67
CA GLU A 115 -1.22 -11.16 -13.67
C GLU A 115 -2.23 -12.29 -13.91
N GLN A 116 -3.40 -12.25 -13.26
CA GLN A 116 -4.47 -13.22 -13.50
C GLN A 116 -4.97 -13.17 -14.95
N GLU A 117 -5.16 -11.98 -15.50
CA GLU A 117 -5.62 -11.81 -16.88
C GLU A 117 -4.57 -12.31 -17.89
N LYS A 118 -3.28 -12.00 -17.68
CA LYS A 118 -2.20 -12.54 -18.53
C LYS A 118 -2.11 -14.07 -18.46
N LEU A 119 -2.24 -14.65 -17.26
CA LEU A 119 -2.15 -16.09 -17.09
C LEU A 119 -3.31 -16.82 -17.78
N ALA A 120 -4.54 -16.30 -17.63
CA ALA A 120 -5.72 -16.83 -18.32
C ALA A 120 -5.59 -16.74 -19.85
N LEU A 121 -4.99 -15.65 -20.37
CA LEU A 121 -4.80 -15.46 -21.80
C LEU A 121 -3.75 -16.42 -22.40
N LEU A 122 -2.71 -16.76 -21.62
CA LEU A 122 -1.71 -17.75 -22.01
C LEU A 122 -2.28 -19.17 -22.01
N GLN A 123 -3.05 -19.53 -20.98
CA GLN A 123 -3.73 -20.83 -20.89
C GLN A 123 -4.71 -21.04 -22.04
N ASN A 124 -5.56 -20.04 -22.33
CA ASN A 124 -6.50 -20.12 -23.45
C ASN A 124 -5.79 -20.29 -24.81
N LYS A 125 -4.61 -19.67 -24.99
CA LYS A 125 -3.81 -19.83 -26.21
C LYS A 125 -3.19 -21.24 -26.32
N GLU A 126 -2.66 -21.77 -25.22
CA GLU A 126 -2.12 -23.14 -25.20
C GLU A 126 -3.20 -24.17 -25.48
N GLU A 127 -4.38 -24.05 -24.87
CA GLU A 127 -5.53 -24.92 -25.11
C GLU A 127 -6.02 -24.84 -26.57
N GLU A 128 -6.00 -23.65 -27.17
CA GLU A 128 -6.39 -23.46 -28.57
C GLU A 128 -5.40 -24.11 -29.54
N GLU A 129 -4.10 -23.97 -29.29
CA GLU A 129 -3.05 -24.60 -30.09
C GLU A 129 -3.08 -26.12 -29.95
N GLU A 130 -3.31 -26.65 -28.75
CA GLU A 130 -3.45 -28.09 -28.52
C GLU A 130 -4.67 -28.67 -29.25
N ARG A 131 -5.80 -27.93 -29.24
CA ARG A 131 -7.01 -28.31 -29.99
C ARG A 131 -6.76 -28.34 -31.49
N LYS A 132 -6.09 -27.32 -32.05
CA LYS A 132 -5.71 -27.27 -33.47
C LYS A 132 -4.76 -28.40 -33.84
N ALA A 133 -3.80 -28.74 -32.97
CA ALA A 133 -2.88 -29.85 -33.19
C ALA A 133 -3.60 -31.19 -33.23
N LYS A 134 -4.54 -31.44 -32.29
CA LYS A 134 -5.38 -32.64 -32.27
C LYS A 134 -6.26 -32.75 -33.50
N GLU A 135 -6.87 -31.66 -33.96
CA GLU A 135 -7.67 -31.62 -35.19
C GLU A 135 -6.83 -31.94 -36.44
N ARG A 136 -5.64 -31.34 -36.56
CA ARG A 136 -4.70 -31.63 -37.66
C ARG A 136 -4.28 -33.09 -37.65
N PHE A 137 -3.92 -33.62 -36.48
CA PHE A 137 -3.54 -35.02 -36.34
C PHE A 137 -4.69 -35.93 -36.75
N ARG A 138 -5.91 -35.70 -36.23
CA ARG A 138 -7.11 -36.46 -36.60
C ARG A 138 -7.38 -36.40 -38.10
N TYR A 139 -7.25 -35.24 -38.74
CA TYR A 139 -7.44 -35.09 -40.18
C TYR A 139 -6.42 -35.90 -40.98
N VAL A 140 -5.14 -35.85 -40.60
CA VAL A 140 -4.08 -36.63 -41.24
C VAL A 140 -4.34 -38.13 -41.07
N THR A 141 -4.68 -38.59 -39.86
CA THR A 141 -4.98 -40.00 -39.59
C THR A 141 -6.20 -40.48 -40.39
N MET A 142 -7.29 -39.71 -40.43
CA MET A 142 -8.48 -40.01 -41.24
C MET A 142 -8.13 -40.16 -42.72
N ARG A 143 -7.31 -39.25 -43.25
CA ARG A 143 -6.94 -39.27 -44.67
C ARG A 143 -6.05 -40.46 -45.03
N ILE A 144 -5.13 -40.85 -44.15
CA ILE A 144 -4.30 -42.05 -44.33
C ILE A 144 -5.18 -43.30 -44.27
N LEU A 145 -6.13 -43.38 -43.34
CA LEU A 145 -7.05 -44.51 -43.23
C LEU A 145 -7.96 -44.65 -44.45
N GLN A 146 -8.39 -43.55 -45.06
CA GLN A 146 -9.10 -43.59 -46.34
C GLN A 146 -8.24 -44.16 -47.47
N PHE A 147 -6.94 -43.86 -47.49
CA PHE A 147 -6.01 -44.32 -48.53
C PHE A 147 -5.67 -45.82 -48.46
N PHE A 148 -5.82 -46.43 -47.28
CA PHE A 148 -5.59 -47.87 -47.07
C PHE A 148 -6.82 -48.74 -47.33
N ASN A 149 -7.99 -48.12 -47.56
CA ASN A 149 -9.27 -48.79 -47.74
C ASN A 149 -9.80 -48.73 -49.19
N GLU A 150 -9.00 -48.19 -50.11
CA GLU A 150 -9.13 -48.28 -51.58
C GLU A 150 -8.12 -49.31 -52.11
#